data_AF-A0A1Y1YX97-F1
#
_entry.id   AF-A0A1Y1YX97-F1
#
_cell.length_a   1.000
_cell.length_b   1.000
_cell.length_c   1.000
_cell.angle_alpha   90.00
_cell.angle_beta   90.00
_cell.angle_gamma   90.00
#
_symmetry.space_group_name_H-M   'P 1'
#
loop_
_entity.id
_entity.type
_entity.pdbx_description
1 polymer ?
#
loop_
_entity_poly.entity_id
_entity_poly.type
_entity_poly.pdbx_seq_one_letter_code
_entity_poly.pdbx_strand_id
1 'polypeptide(L)'
;MIRTNLKSNSPWEHKVGYSRAIRMGDQIIVTGTTSTDPETGAIVHPNDAYHQTLRIFQTAELALRSLGASLKDVYRVRMFVVNIKDNWEKVAKAHKEALDEIFPTTTMVEVSGLIDPQLVVEIEVEAMAGVQRVESMDMLLK
;
A
#
# COMPACT_ATOMS: atom_id res chain seq x y z
N MET A 1 25.99 0.73 3.08
CA MET A 1 24.52 0.76 2.85
C MET A 1 23.89 1.47 4.04
N ILE A 2 23.10 2.53 3.81
CA ILE A 2 22.42 3.29 4.85
C ILE A 2 20.93 2.89 4.84
N ARG A 3 20.35 2.71 6.03
CA ARG A 3 18.91 2.49 6.21
C ARG A 3 18.29 3.72 6.84
N THR A 4 17.25 4.26 6.21
CA THR A 4 16.43 5.36 6.75
C THR A 4 15.07 4.82 7.14
N ASN A 5 14.63 5.11 8.37
CA ASN A 5 13.31 4.76 8.86
C ASN A 5 12.41 5.99 8.83
N LEU A 6 11.25 5.88 8.18
CA LEU A 6 10.19 6.86 8.26
C LEU A 6 9.20 6.43 9.36
N LYS A 7 8.80 7.39 10.19
CA LYS A 7 7.72 7.26 11.17
C LYS A 7 6.60 8.22 10.78
N SER A 8 5.35 7.78 10.88
CA SER A 8 4.18 8.62 10.66
C SER A 8 3.58 9.16 11.96
N ASN A 9 4.24 8.95 13.11
CA ASN A 9 3.74 9.26 14.46
C ASN A 9 2.44 8.53 14.82
N SER A 10 2.10 7.46 14.11
CA SER A 10 0.94 6.65 14.46
C SER A 10 1.19 6.00 15.83
N PRO A 11 0.20 5.96 16.74
CA PRO A 11 0.36 5.37 18.07
C PRO A 11 0.80 3.89 18.00
N TRP A 12 0.46 3.20 16.91
CA TRP A 12 0.83 1.80 16.66
C TRP A 12 2.32 1.61 16.41
N GLU A 13 3.02 2.56 15.79
CA GLU A 13 4.44 2.41 15.44
C GLU A 13 5.33 2.26 16.68
N HIS A 14 5.00 2.99 17.75
CA HIS A 14 5.69 2.89 19.03
C HIS A 14 5.23 1.66 19.82
N LYS A 15 3.92 1.37 19.82
CA LYS A 15 3.34 0.26 20.59
C LYS A 15 3.74 -1.12 20.04
N VAL A 16 3.82 -1.26 18.72
CA VAL A 16 4.10 -2.53 18.03
C VAL A 16 5.57 -2.64 17.58
N GLY A 17 6.24 -1.51 17.33
CA GLY A 17 7.67 -1.51 16.98
C GLY A 17 7.96 -1.65 15.48
N TYR A 18 7.19 -0.98 14.63
CA TYR A 18 7.42 -0.94 13.17
C TYR A 18 7.56 0.51 12.66
N SER A 19 8.02 0.69 11.43
CA SER A 19 8.11 1.98 10.75
C SER A 19 7.09 2.05 9.62
N ARG A 20 6.44 3.20 9.40
CA ARG A 20 5.58 3.45 8.22
C ARG A 20 6.25 3.00 6.93
N ALA A 21 7.52 3.38 6.76
CA ALA A 21 8.33 2.93 5.65
C ALA A 21 9.81 2.87 6.02
N ILE A 22 10.58 2.12 5.24
CA ILE A 22 12.04 2.13 5.30
C ILE A 22 12.61 2.35 3.90
N ARG A 23 13.76 3.00 3.80
CA ARG A 23 14.58 3.07 2.59
C ARG A 23 15.93 2.41 2.84
N MET A 24 16.35 1.51 1.95
CA MET A 24 17.65 0.83 1.97
C MET A 24 18.28 0.94 0.58
N GLY A 25 19.24 1.84 0.41
CA GLY A 25 19.69 2.23 -0.93
C GLY A 25 18.52 2.84 -1.71
N ASP A 26 18.16 2.26 -2.85
CA ASP A 26 17.04 2.72 -3.67
C ASP A 26 15.73 1.97 -3.41
N GLN A 27 15.78 0.86 -2.67
CA GLN A 27 14.58 0.12 -2.31
C GLN A 27 13.83 0.83 -1.18
N ILE A 28 12.52 0.99 -1.35
CA ILE A 28 11.61 1.55 -0.36
C ILE A 28 10.48 0.56 -0.11
N ILE A 29 10.22 0.28 1.16
CA ILE A 29 9.14 -0.62 1.59
C ILE A 29 8.21 0.16 2.50
N VAL A 30 6.94 0.24 2.10
CA VAL A 30 5.84 0.76 2.92
C VAL A 30 5.13 -0.44 3.56
N THR A 31 5.02 -0.40 4.89
CA THR A 31 4.40 -1.46 5.69
C THR A 31 2.90 -1.62 5.39
N GLY A 32 2.31 -2.70 5.90
CA GLY A 32 0.87 -2.93 5.90
C GLY A 32 0.13 -1.68 6.38
N THR A 33 -0.70 -1.15 5.49
CA THR A 33 -1.39 0.13 5.68
C THR A 33 -2.89 -0.10 5.56
N THR A 34 -3.61 0.40 6.55
CA THR A 34 -5.07 0.37 6.66
C THR A 34 -5.63 1.80 6.58
N SER A 35 -6.94 1.92 6.41
CA SER A 35 -7.63 3.21 6.44
C SER A 35 -7.87 3.68 7.88
N THR A 36 -6.81 4.11 8.52
CA THR A 36 -6.81 4.57 9.92
C THR A 36 -6.22 5.97 10.00
N ASP A 37 -6.89 6.84 10.73
CA ASP A 37 -6.40 8.17 11.02
C ASP A 37 -5.17 8.08 11.94
N PRO A 38 -4.00 8.63 11.53
CA PRO A 38 -2.77 8.44 12.28
C PRO A 38 -2.73 9.21 13.61
N GLU A 39 -3.53 10.26 13.78
CA GLU A 39 -3.55 11.10 14.99
C GLU A 39 -4.49 10.53 16.05
N THR A 40 -5.70 10.15 15.62
CA THR A 40 -6.77 9.68 16.50
C THR A 40 -6.85 8.16 16.62
N GLY A 41 -6.29 7.44 15.66
CA GLY A 41 -6.45 5.98 15.55
C GLY A 41 -7.83 5.54 15.07
N ALA A 42 -8.71 6.48 14.69
CA ALA A 42 -10.06 6.15 14.23
C ALA A 42 -10.04 5.48 12.85
N ILE A 43 -10.96 4.54 12.62
CA ILE A 43 -11.15 3.94 11.29
C ILE A 43 -11.83 4.96 10.38
N VAL A 44 -11.23 5.21 9.23
CA VAL A 44 -11.78 6.08 8.19
C VAL A 44 -12.43 5.19 7.12
N HIS A 45 -13.64 5.52 6.69
CA HIS A 45 -14.42 4.71 5.74
C HIS A 45 -14.71 3.28 6.24
N PRO A 46 -15.38 3.11 7.41
CA PRO A 46 -15.62 1.79 7.98
C PRO A 46 -16.40 0.89 7.00
N ASN A 47 -15.91 -0.32 6.78
CA ASN A 47 -16.46 -1.34 5.87
C ASN A 47 -16.58 -0.94 4.38
N ASP A 48 -15.91 0.12 3.95
CA ASP A 48 -15.92 0.57 2.55
C ASP A 48 -14.58 0.26 1.86
N ALA A 49 -14.51 -0.90 1.23
CA ALA A 49 -13.29 -1.37 0.58
C ALA A 49 -12.70 -0.41 -0.47
N TYR A 50 -13.54 0.33 -1.19
CA TYR A 50 -13.09 1.25 -2.23
C TYR A 50 -12.40 2.46 -1.61
N HIS A 51 -13.09 3.17 -0.71
CA HIS A 51 -12.54 4.37 -0.09
C HIS A 51 -11.38 4.06 0.88
N GLN A 52 -11.41 2.90 1.55
CA GLN A 52 -10.26 2.44 2.33
C GLN A 52 -9.04 2.24 1.42
N THR A 53 -9.19 1.58 0.27
CA THR A 53 -8.08 1.35 -0.67
C THR A 53 -7.49 2.67 -1.19
N LEU A 54 -8.33 3.63 -1.58
CA LEU A 54 -7.85 4.95 -2.01
C LEU A 54 -7.06 5.67 -0.91
N ARG A 55 -7.58 5.65 0.33
CA ARG A 55 -6.92 6.25 1.49
C ARG A 55 -5.57 5.60 1.79
N ILE A 56 -5.49 4.28 1.63
CA ILE A 56 -4.24 3.52 1.82
C ILE A 56 -3.20 3.94 0.79
N PHE A 57 -3.55 4.05 -0.50
CA PHE A 57 -2.61 4.52 -1.52
C PHE A 57 -2.20 5.98 -1.34
N GLN A 58 -3.08 6.86 -0.87
CA GLN A 58 -2.70 8.23 -0.47
C GLN A 58 -1.65 8.23 0.65
N THR A 59 -1.82 7.35 1.63
CA THR A 59 -0.86 7.20 2.73
C THR A 59 0.47 6.65 2.25
N ALA A 60 0.44 5.67 1.34
CA ALA A 60 1.63 5.13 0.70
C ALA A 60 2.37 6.20 -0.12
N GLU A 61 1.66 6.99 -0.94
CA GLU A 61 2.24 8.10 -1.71
C GLU A 61 2.95 9.11 -0.81
N LEU A 62 2.33 9.50 0.32
CA LEU A 62 2.98 10.40 1.28
C LEU A 62 4.28 9.80 1.84
N ALA A 63 4.24 8.51 2.21
CA ALA A 63 5.42 7.82 2.74
C ALA A 63 6.55 7.70 1.70
N LEU A 64 6.20 7.35 0.45
CA LEU A 64 7.15 7.27 -0.66
C LEU A 64 7.78 8.64 -0.94
N ARG A 65 6.99 9.72 -0.98
CA ARG A 65 7.49 11.09 -1.19
C ARG A 65 8.46 11.52 -0.11
N SER A 66 8.19 11.20 1.17
CA SER A 66 9.12 11.49 2.27
C SER A 66 10.46 10.77 2.14
N LEU A 67 10.53 9.71 1.35
CA LEU A 67 11.73 8.93 1.08
C LEU A 67 12.31 9.16 -0.33
N GLY A 68 11.79 10.15 -1.06
CA GLY A 68 12.29 10.55 -2.38
C GLY A 68 11.82 9.66 -3.54
N ALA A 69 10.63 9.06 -3.43
CA ALA A 69 9.96 8.29 -4.48
C ALA A 69 8.46 8.68 -4.56
N SER A 70 7.71 7.98 -5.41
CA SER A 70 6.27 8.16 -5.60
C SER A 70 5.61 6.84 -5.98
N LEU A 71 4.29 6.81 -6.11
CA LEU A 71 3.56 5.65 -6.63
C LEU A 71 4.08 5.19 -7.99
N LYS A 72 4.65 6.08 -8.81
CA LYS A 72 5.25 5.73 -10.11
C LYS A 72 6.43 4.77 -10.00
N ASP A 73 7.08 4.73 -8.85
CA ASP A 73 8.24 3.90 -8.55
C ASP A 73 7.83 2.52 -7.97
N VAL A 74 6.53 2.28 -7.78
CA VAL A 74 5.99 1.04 -7.20
C VAL A 74 6.10 -0.10 -8.20
N TYR A 75 6.77 -1.18 -7.78
CA TYR A 75 6.91 -2.40 -8.58
C TYR A 75 6.10 -3.58 -8.02
N ARG A 76 5.70 -3.52 -6.74
CA ARG A 76 4.93 -4.59 -6.09
C ARG A 76 3.89 -4.06 -5.11
N VAL A 77 2.71 -4.66 -5.16
CA VAL A 77 1.60 -4.45 -4.24
C VAL A 77 1.09 -5.79 -3.71
N ARG A 78 0.87 -5.88 -2.40
CA ARG A 78 0.23 -7.03 -1.75
C ARG A 78 -1.00 -6.55 -0.99
N MET A 79 -2.15 -7.13 -1.30
CA MET A 79 -3.46 -6.75 -0.74
C MET A 79 -4.06 -7.91 0.04
N PHE A 80 -4.42 -7.65 1.27
CA PHE A 80 -5.08 -8.58 2.19
C PHE A 80 -6.51 -8.11 2.39
N VAL A 81 -7.49 -8.88 1.92
CA VAL A 81 -8.89 -8.46 1.85
C VAL A 81 -9.75 -9.37 2.73
N VAL A 82 -10.62 -8.77 3.55
CA VAL A 82 -11.63 -9.51 4.33
C VAL A 82 -12.89 -9.66 3.49
N ASN A 83 -13.51 -10.85 3.51
CA ASN A 83 -14.69 -11.17 2.70
C ASN A 83 -14.45 -10.81 1.23
N ILE A 84 -13.46 -11.46 0.61
CA ILE A 84 -12.93 -11.05 -0.69
C ILE A 84 -14.00 -11.10 -1.78
N LYS A 85 -14.95 -12.04 -1.67
CA LYS A 85 -16.05 -12.21 -2.63
C LYS A 85 -16.87 -10.93 -2.82
N ASP A 86 -17.06 -10.15 -1.75
CA ASP A 86 -17.88 -8.93 -1.77
C ASP A 86 -17.06 -7.64 -1.98
N ASN A 87 -15.73 -7.72 -1.80
CA ASN A 87 -14.84 -6.56 -1.72
C ASN A 87 -13.82 -6.46 -2.85
N TRP A 88 -13.47 -7.56 -3.54
CA TRP A 88 -12.36 -7.56 -4.50
C TRP A 88 -12.52 -6.55 -5.64
N GLU A 89 -13.72 -6.39 -6.22
CA GLU A 89 -13.96 -5.45 -7.32
C GLU A 89 -13.74 -4.00 -6.90
N LYS A 90 -14.16 -3.66 -5.68
CA LYS A 90 -14.00 -2.33 -5.09
C LYS A 90 -12.52 -2.01 -4.86
N VAL A 91 -11.78 -2.99 -4.31
CA VAL A 91 -10.32 -2.87 -4.12
C VAL A 91 -9.61 -2.75 -5.48
N ALA A 92 -9.96 -3.60 -6.45
CA ALA A 92 -9.36 -3.61 -7.78
C ALA A 92 -9.60 -2.30 -8.54
N LYS A 93 -10.81 -1.72 -8.43
CA LYS A 93 -11.13 -0.43 -9.01
C LYS A 93 -10.25 0.68 -8.45
N ALA A 94 -10.17 0.81 -7.13
CA ALA A 94 -9.32 1.81 -6.47
C ALA A 94 -7.82 1.58 -6.75
N HIS A 95 -7.37 0.33 -6.80
CA HIS A 95 -6.01 -0.03 -7.20
C HIS A 95 -5.71 0.43 -8.63
N LYS A 96 -6.60 0.14 -9.59
CA LYS A 96 -6.45 0.59 -10.98
C LYS A 96 -6.38 2.12 -11.04
N GLU A 97 -7.29 2.84 -10.37
CA GLU A 97 -7.26 4.31 -10.35
C GLU A 97 -5.94 4.89 -9.78
N ALA A 98 -5.35 4.22 -8.78
CA ALA A 98 -4.08 4.65 -8.20
C ALA A 98 -2.84 4.29 -9.05
N LEU A 99 -2.89 3.21 -9.82
CA LEU A 99 -1.70 2.55 -10.39
C LEU A 99 -1.84 2.18 -11.88
N ASP A 100 -2.83 2.73 -12.60
CA ASP A 100 -3.18 2.26 -13.95
C ASP A 100 -2.00 2.27 -14.92
N GLU A 101 -1.25 3.37 -14.94
CA GLU A 101 -0.11 3.51 -15.85
C GLU A 101 1.14 2.80 -15.35
N ILE A 102 1.14 2.29 -14.11
CA ILE A 102 2.29 1.77 -13.39
C ILE A 102 2.36 0.23 -13.51
N PHE A 103 1.21 -0.44 -13.52
CA PHE A 103 1.11 -1.90 -13.64
C PHE A 103 2.10 -2.70 -12.76
N PRO A 104 2.07 -2.53 -11.43
CA PRO A 104 2.98 -3.28 -10.56
C PRO A 104 2.60 -4.76 -10.50
N THR A 105 3.57 -5.60 -10.14
CA THR A 105 3.27 -7.00 -9.76
C THR A 105 2.34 -6.99 -8.56
N THR A 106 1.20 -7.69 -8.67
CA THR A 106 0.12 -7.52 -7.71
C THR A 106 -0.39 -8.87 -7.22
N THR A 107 -0.62 -8.98 -5.91
CA THR A 107 -1.27 -10.14 -5.29
C THR A 107 -2.41 -9.65 -4.41
N MET A 108 -3.58 -10.29 -4.55
CA MET A 108 -4.73 -10.06 -3.69
C MET A 108 -5.17 -11.41 -3.11
N VAL A 109 -5.30 -11.50 -1.79
CA VAL A 109 -5.70 -12.73 -1.09
C VAL A 109 -6.75 -12.43 -0.03
N GLU A 110 -7.61 -13.42 0.23
CA GLU A 110 -8.53 -13.35 1.36
C GLU A 110 -7.79 -13.64 2.67
N VAL A 111 -8.11 -12.87 3.70
CA VAL A 111 -7.68 -13.13 5.09
C VAL A 111 -8.91 -13.22 6.01
N SER A 112 -8.75 -13.91 7.15
CA SER A 112 -9.86 -14.15 8.09
C SER A 112 -10.31 -12.89 8.84
N GLY A 113 -9.48 -11.85 8.89
CA GLY A 113 -9.77 -10.59 9.59
C GLY A 113 -8.54 -9.68 9.65
N LEU A 114 -8.77 -8.42 10.00
CA LEU A 114 -7.74 -7.41 10.27
C LEU A 114 -7.83 -6.96 11.75
N ILE A 115 -6.97 -6.03 12.16
CA ILE A 115 -6.85 -5.60 13.57
C ILE A 115 -8.13 -4.96 14.14
N ASP A 116 -8.98 -4.41 13.28
CA ASP A 116 -10.31 -3.89 13.61
C ASP A 116 -11.33 -4.47 12.62
N PRO A 117 -12.52 -4.91 13.08
CA PRO A 117 -13.54 -5.52 12.22
C PRO A 117 -14.11 -4.57 11.16
N GLN A 118 -13.93 -3.25 11.31
CA GLN A 118 -14.35 -2.26 10.30
C GLN A 118 -13.35 -2.10 9.17
N LEU A 119 -12.14 -2.65 9.31
CA LEU A 119 -11.13 -2.67 8.26
C LEU A 119 -11.35 -3.90 7.37
N VAL A 120 -11.47 -3.67 6.07
CA VAL A 120 -11.74 -4.73 5.09
C VAL A 120 -10.62 -4.92 4.08
N VAL A 121 -9.59 -4.07 4.13
CA VAL A 121 -8.40 -4.16 3.28
C VAL A 121 -7.17 -3.60 4.00
N GLU A 122 -6.05 -4.31 3.83
CA GLU A 122 -4.72 -3.85 4.22
C GLU A 122 -3.76 -4.05 3.03
N ILE A 123 -2.88 -3.07 2.78
CA ILE A 123 -2.00 -3.09 1.61
C ILE A 123 -0.55 -2.79 2.00
N GLU A 124 0.36 -3.57 1.44
CA GLU A 124 1.80 -3.34 1.45
C GLU A 124 2.28 -2.89 0.06
N VAL A 125 3.24 -1.98 0.03
CA VAL A 125 3.77 -1.41 -1.20
C VAL A 125 5.30 -1.44 -1.18
N GLU A 126 5.90 -1.90 -2.28
CA GLU A 126 7.34 -1.83 -2.50
C GLU A 126 7.64 -1.01 -3.75
N ALA A 127 8.63 -0.12 -3.62
CA ALA A 127 9.06 0.79 -4.66
C ALA A 127 10.58 0.80 -4.79
N MET A 128 11.06 1.25 -5.95
CA MET A 128 12.48 1.44 -6.21
C MET A 128 12.72 2.83 -6.80
N ALA A 129 13.38 3.70 -6.03
CA ALA A 129 13.67 5.06 -6.44
C ALA A 129 14.62 5.10 -7.64
N GLY A 130 14.35 5.97 -8.61
CA GLY A 130 15.28 6.26 -9.71
C GLY A 130 15.35 5.19 -10.80
N VAL A 131 14.42 4.23 -10.84
CA VAL A 131 14.36 3.23 -11.91
C VAL A 131 13.70 3.83 -13.15
N GLN A 132 14.38 3.75 -14.29
CA GLN A 132 13.76 4.04 -15.57
C GLN A 132 12.96 2.82 -16.02
N ARG A 133 11.68 3.04 -16.31
CA ARG A 133 10.83 2.01 -16.89
C ARG A 133 11.05 1.96 -18.40
N VAL A 134 11.35 0.76 -18.89
CA VAL A 134 11.33 0.45 -20.33
C VAL A 134 9.90 0.07 -20.71
N GLU A 135 9.46 0.37 -21.93
CA GLU A 135 8.11 0.03 -22.41
C GLU A 135 7.79 -1.45 -22.19
N SER A 136 6.51 -1.74 -21.91
CA SER A 136 6.02 -3.09 -21.62
C SER A 136 6.39 -4.05 -22.75
N MET A 137 7.03 -5.15 -22.40
CA MET A 137 7.26 -6.24 -23.33
C MET A 137 6.00 -7.11 -23.36
N ASP A 138 5.29 -7.11 -24.50
CA ASP A 138 4.16 -8.01 -24.69
C ASP A 138 4.65 -9.44 -24.58
N MET A 139 4.18 -10.15 -23.56
CA MET A 139 4.39 -11.57 -23.46
C MET A 139 3.56 -12.21 -24.58
N LEU A 140 4.22 -12.66 -25.65
CA LEU A 140 3.62 -13.49 -26.69
C LEU A 140 3.17 -14.81 -26.06
N LEU A 141 1.99 -14.81 -25.43
CA LEU A 141 1.29 -16.03 -25.06
C LEU A 141 0.65 -16.58 -26.34
N LYS A 142 1.36 -17.52 -26.97
CA LYS A 142 0.77 -18.41 -28.00
C LYS A 142 -0.04 -19.52 -27.34
#